data_AF-A0A538SG96-F1
#
_entry.id   AF-A0A538SG96-F1
#
_cell.length_a   1.000
_cell.length_b   1.000
_cell.length_c   1.000
_cell.angle_alpha   90.00
_cell.angle_beta   90.00
_cell.angle_gamma   90.00
#
_symmetry.space_group_name_H-M   'P 1'
#
loop_
_entity.id
_entity.type
_entity.pdbx_description
1 polymer ?
#
loop_
_entity_poly.entity_id
_entity_poly.type
_entity_poly.pdbx_seq_one_letter_code
_entity_poly.pdbx_strand_id
1 'polypeptide(L)'
;MCTRRRPVRRRPLSARPAARGRAEADVLTLPSFEWARPRTVEETLAALSDRPGETLVVAGGTDAVPNLKHRLHEPRLVVHIGGVRELQFVRDAEDGLHLGALVTLAELARHPVVRRDFPSLARAAGLVAGPQLRNMGTLGGNLCLDTRCTYYNQTYFWRSALGYCLKKDGAAAWRRTPRTSRRC
;
A
#
# COMPACT_ATOMS: atom_id res chain seq x y z
N MET A 1 50.80 20.93 -5.30
CA MET A 1 50.75 19.45 -5.35
C MET A 1 49.29 19.04 -5.56
N CYS A 2 48.85 18.95 -6.82
CA CYS A 2 47.44 18.77 -7.21
C CYS A 2 47.12 17.27 -7.30
N THR A 3 46.35 16.74 -6.34
CA THR A 3 45.98 15.32 -6.31
C THR A 3 45.00 14.99 -7.43
N ARG A 4 45.45 14.23 -8.42
CA ARG A 4 44.65 13.71 -9.54
C ARG A 4 43.44 12.93 -9.02
N ARG A 5 42.23 13.47 -9.20
CA ARG A 5 40.98 12.72 -9.01
C ARG A 5 40.94 11.58 -10.03
N ARG A 6 40.86 10.33 -9.56
CA ARG A 6 40.69 9.15 -10.42
C ARG A 6 39.36 9.27 -11.21
N PRO A 7 39.33 8.95 -12.50
CA PRO A 7 38.11 8.99 -13.28
C PRO A 7 37.15 7.90 -12.79
N VAL A 8 35.93 8.30 -12.42
CA VAL A 8 34.84 7.38 -12.07
C VAL A 8 34.45 6.63 -13.34
N ARG A 9 34.81 5.34 -13.45
CA ARG A 9 34.38 4.47 -14.55
C ARG A 9 32.86 4.33 -14.47
N ARG A 10 32.13 4.99 -15.38
CA ARG A 10 30.71 4.75 -15.60
C ARG A 10 30.55 3.34 -16.15
N ARG A 11 29.96 2.44 -15.37
CA ARG A 11 29.61 1.10 -15.81
C ARG A 11 28.56 1.23 -16.92
N PRO A 12 28.70 0.55 -18.07
CA PRO A 12 27.72 0.65 -19.14
C PRO A 12 26.37 0.15 -18.62
N LEU A 13 25.32 0.91 -18.90
CA LEU A 13 23.94 0.50 -18.66
C LEU A 13 23.72 -0.79 -19.46
N SER A 14 23.63 -1.92 -18.77
CA SER A 14 23.37 -3.22 -19.39
C SER A 14 22.10 -3.15 -20.26
N ALA A 15 22.13 -3.90 -21.36
CA ALA A 15 21.11 -3.94 -22.41
C ALA A 15 19.68 -3.83 -21.88
N ARG A 16 18.93 -2.85 -22.41
CA ARG A 16 17.56 -2.54 -22.03
C ARG A 16 16.61 -3.64 -22.55
N PRO A 17 15.86 -4.35 -21.70
CA PRO A 17 14.84 -5.30 -22.16
C PRO A 17 13.68 -4.58 -22.86
N ALA A 18 13.01 -5.35 -23.72
CA ALA A 18 12.13 -4.97 -24.83
C ALA A 18 11.07 -3.88 -24.56
N ALA A 19 10.78 -3.11 -25.61
CA ALA A 19 10.04 -1.84 -25.57
C ALA A 19 8.51 -1.95 -25.35
N ARG A 20 7.89 -3.13 -25.48
CA ARG A 20 6.41 -3.25 -25.44
C ARG A 20 5.80 -3.03 -24.05
N GLY A 21 6.48 -3.41 -22.97
CA GLY A 21 5.98 -3.20 -21.59
C GLY A 21 6.27 -1.81 -21.01
N ARG A 22 7.06 -0.97 -21.68
CA ARG A 22 7.48 0.35 -21.14
C ARG A 22 6.45 1.44 -21.37
N ALA A 23 5.81 1.47 -22.55
CA ALA A 23 4.83 2.50 -22.89
C ALA A 23 3.58 2.46 -21.98
N GLU A 24 3.20 1.27 -21.52
CA GLU A 24 2.05 1.08 -20.63
C GLU A 24 2.36 1.45 -19.17
N ALA A 25 3.65 1.44 -18.77
CA ALA A 25 4.11 1.82 -17.44
C ALA A 25 4.36 3.33 -17.27
N ASP A 26 4.45 4.08 -18.37
CA ASP A 26 4.61 5.54 -18.37
C ASP A 26 3.27 6.30 -18.20
N VAL A 27 2.13 5.61 -18.34
CA VAL A 27 0.78 6.15 -18.12
C VAL A 27 0.23 5.62 -16.79
N LEU A 28 -0.55 6.44 -16.06
CA LEU A 28 -1.18 6.09 -14.77
C LEU A 28 -2.37 5.09 -14.93
N THR A 29 -2.15 4.01 -15.67
CA THR A 29 -3.09 2.90 -15.83
C THR A 29 -2.94 1.90 -14.69
N LEU A 30 -3.87 0.95 -14.54
CA LEU A 30 -3.71 -0.18 -13.62
C LEU A 30 -2.93 -1.33 -14.29
N PRO A 31 -2.16 -2.13 -13.55
CA PRO A 31 -1.58 -3.35 -14.10
C PRO A 31 -2.70 -4.38 -14.38
N SER A 32 -2.43 -5.37 -15.22
CA SER A 32 -3.34 -6.50 -15.36
C SER A 32 -3.31 -7.38 -14.12
N PHE A 33 -4.48 -7.79 -13.65
CA PHE A 33 -4.65 -8.72 -12.52
C PHE A 33 -5.99 -9.44 -12.63
N GLU A 34 -6.06 -10.61 -12.01
CA GLU A 34 -7.32 -11.30 -11.73
C GLU A 34 -8.03 -10.63 -10.56
N TRP A 35 -9.37 -10.73 -10.51
CA TRP A 35 -10.19 -10.10 -9.49
C TRP A 35 -11.09 -11.12 -8.80
N ALA A 36 -10.98 -11.20 -7.47
CA ALA A 36 -11.86 -12.00 -6.63
C ALA A 36 -12.62 -11.11 -5.64
N ARG A 37 -13.88 -11.46 -5.37
CA ARG A 37 -14.74 -10.75 -4.41
C ARG A 37 -15.47 -11.74 -3.51
N PRO A 38 -14.76 -12.34 -2.53
CA PRO A 38 -15.36 -13.25 -1.57
C PRO A 38 -16.42 -12.55 -0.71
N ARG A 39 -17.31 -13.34 -0.12
CA ARG A 39 -18.40 -12.88 0.75
C ARG A 39 -18.25 -13.34 2.20
N THR A 40 -17.37 -14.30 2.48
CA THR A 40 -17.07 -14.76 3.85
C THR A 40 -15.57 -14.67 4.16
N VAL A 41 -15.22 -14.78 5.43
CA VAL A 41 -13.81 -14.82 5.85
C VAL A 41 -13.13 -16.08 5.32
N GLU A 42 -13.81 -17.23 5.32
CA GLU A 42 -13.27 -18.51 4.85
C GLU A 42 -12.92 -18.46 3.36
N GLU A 43 -13.83 -17.94 2.52
CA GLU A 43 -13.56 -17.75 1.08
C GLU A 43 -12.37 -16.81 0.86
N THR A 44 -12.25 -15.78 1.68
CA THR A 44 -11.13 -14.84 1.63
C THR A 44 -9.81 -15.53 1.95
N LEU A 45 -9.77 -16.32 3.02
CA LEU A 45 -8.58 -17.06 3.43
C LEU A 45 -8.19 -18.13 2.40
N ALA A 46 -9.17 -18.81 1.81
CA ALA A 46 -8.93 -19.76 0.73
C ALA A 46 -8.28 -19.09 -0.50
N ALA A 47 -8.82 -17.94 -0.93
CA ALA A 47 -8.26 -17.17 -2.05
C ALA A 47 -6.83 -16.66 -1.76
N LEU A 48 -6.53 -16.30 -0.51
CA LEU A 48 -5.19 -15.85 -0.10
C LEU A 48 -4.17 -16.98 -0.05
N SER A 49 -4.62 -18.19 0.31
CA SER A 49 -3.75 -19.36 0.45
C SER A 49 -3.33 -19.97 -0.89
N ASP A 50 -4.14 -19.80 -1.93
CA ASP A 50 -3.86 -20.33 -3.28
C ASP A 50 -2.62 -19.68 -3.94
N ARG A 51 -2.39 -18.38 -3.66
CA ARG A 51 -1.33 -17.58 -4.29
C ARG A 51 -0.58 -16.71 -3.27
N PRO A 52 0.25 -17.32 -2.39
CA PRO A 52 0.99 -16.58 -1.38
C PRO A 52 2.02 -15.64 -2.03
N GLY A 53 2.03 -14.37 -1.62
CA GLY A 53 2.96 -13.35 -2.11
C GLY A 53 2.61 -12.72 -3.47
N GLU A 54 1.63 -13.25 -4.19
CA GLU A 54 1.17 -12.72 -5.49
C GLU A 54 -0.20 -12.03 -5.40
N THR A 55 -0.77 -11.98 -4.19
CA THR A 55 -2.13 -11.47 -3.93
C THR A 55 -2.09 -10.14 -3.19
N LEU A 56 -2.97 -9.21 -3.56
CA LEU A 56 -3.22 -7.97 -2.83
C LEU A 56 -4.65 -7.93 -2.31
N VAL A 57 -4.80 -7.76 -0.98
CA VAL A 57 -6.11 -7.55 -0.36
C VAL A 57 -6.50 -6.08 -0.47
N VAL A 58 -7.73 -5.82 -0.92
CA VAL A 58 -8.27 -4.47 -1.06
C VAL A 58 -9.60 -4.35 -0.34
N ALA A 59 -9.74 -3.31 0.48
CA ALA A 59 -11.02 -2.88 1.04
C ALA A 59 -11.44 -1.56 0.39
N GLY A 60 -11.30 -0.43 1.09
CA GLY A 60 -11.63 0.90 0.55
C GLY A 60 -10.79 1.39 -0.64
N GLY A 61 -9.66 0.74 -0.94
CA GLY A 61 -8.81 1.05 -2.09
C GLY A 61 -8.06 2.40 -2.05
N THR A 62 -8.23 3.19 -1.00
CA THR A 62 -7.69 4.57 -0.91
C THR A 62 -6.15 4.64 -0.92
N ASP A 63 -5.47 3.60 -0.44
CA ASP A 63 -4.01 3.47 -0.49
C ASP A 63 -3.56 2.54 -1.63
N ALA A 64 -4.22 1.38 -1.74
CA ALA A 64 -3.87 0.33 -2.68
C ALA A 64 -4.00 0.77 -4.15
N VAL A 65 -5.09 1.45 -4.53
CA VAL A 65 -5.33 1.81 -5.94
C VAL A 65 -4.32 2.84 -6.45
N PRO A 66 -3.99 3.93 -5.73
CA PRO A 66 -2.87 4.79 -6.10
C PRO A 66 -1.54 4.03 -6.24
N ASN A 67 -1.24 3.11 -5.31
CA ASN A 67 0.00 2.33 -5.35
C ASN A 67 0.05 1.38 -6.57
N LEU A 68 -1.08 0.80 -6.98
CA LEU A 68 -1.20 0.01 -8.22
C LEU A 68 -0.95 0.86 -9.48
N LYS A 69 -1.54 2.06 -9.54
CA LYS A 69 -1.31 3.01 -10.65
C LYS A 69 0.15 3.43 -10.74
N HIS A 70 0.84 3.53 -9.61
CA HIS A 70 2.27 3.83 -9.56
C HIS A 70 3.17 2.61 -9.81
N ARG A 71 2.64 1.41 -10.01
CA ARG A 71 3.40 0.14 -10.11
C ARG A 71 4.29 -0.12 -8.88
N LEU A 72 3.78 0.21 -7.69
CA LEU A 72 4.43 -0.13 -6.42
C LEU A 72 4.08 -1.55 -5.99
N HIS A 73 2.85 -1.96 -6.26
CA HIS A 73 2.40 -3.34 -6.20
C HIS A 73 1.96 -3.76 -7.61
N GLU A 74 2.32 -4.98 -7.99
CA GLU A 74 1.97 -5.59 -9.27
C GLU A 74 1.45 -7.02 -8.98
N PRO A 75 0.33 -7.15 -8.24
CA PRO A 75 -0.21 -8.44 -7.87
C PRO A 75 -0.78 -9.15 -9.09
N ARG A 76 -0.83 -10.49 -9.05
CA ARG A 76 -1.53 -11.29 -10.06
C ARG A 76 -3.00 -11.48 -9.70
N LEU A 77 -3.34 -11.39 -8.42
CA LEU A 77 -4.71 -11.46 -7.91
C LEU A 77 -5.00 -10.30 -6.97
N VAL A 78 -6.13 -9.63 -7.16
CA VAL A 78 -6.69 -8.68 -6.21
C VAL A 78 -7.93 -9.28 -5.56
N VAL A 79 -7.90 -9.42 -4.22
CA VAL A 79 -9.01 -9.93 -3.42
C VAL A 79 -9.70 -8.75 -2.74
N HIS A 80 -10.90 -8.41 -3.19
CA HIS A 80 -11.67 -7.32 -2.62
C HIS A 80 -12.62 -7.79 -1.52
N ILE A 81 -12.28 -7.45 -0.28
CA ILE A 81 -12.99 -7.94 0.91
C ILE A 81 -14.19 -7.08 1.33
N GLY A 82 -14.50 -5.98 0.63
CA GLY A 82 -15.63 -5.11 1.00
C GLY A 82 -17.02 -5.77 0.92
N GLY A 83 -17.13 -7.02 0.47
CA GLY A 83 -18.35 -7.82 0.52
C GLY A 83 -18.49 -8.69 1.79
N VAL A 84 -17.45 -8.81 2.61
CA VAL A 84 -17.40 -9.72 3.76
C VAL A 84 -18.05 -9.07 4.98
N ARG A 85 -19.37 -9.19 5.10
CA ARG A 85 -20.17 -8.51 6.14
C ARG A 85 -19.77 -8.90 7.57
N GLU A 86 -19.22 -10.10 7.75
CA GLU A 86 -18.67 -10.57 9.03
C GLU A 86 -17.58 -9.65 9.59
N LEU A 87 -16.89 -8.88 8.75
CA LEU A 87 -15.84 -7.94 9.15
C LEU A 87 -16.34 -6.51 9.35
N GLN A 88 -17.65 -6.26 9.27
CA GLN A 88 -18.25 -4.93 9.43
C GLN A 88 -19.08 -4.87 10.72
N PHE A 89 -18.39 -4.74 11.86
CA PHE A 89 -19.05 -4.64 13.17
C PHE A 89 -18.27 -3.77 14.14
N VAL A 90 -18.99 -3.19 15.11
CA VAL A 90 -18.45 -2.60 16.33
C VAL A 90 -19.22 -3.27 17.47
N ARG A 91 -18.53 -4.01 18.34
CA ARG A 91 -19.16 -4.80 19.41
C ARG A 91 -18.46 -4.53 20.73
N ASP A 92 -19.27 -4.36 21.76
CA ASP A 92 -18.80 -4.37 23.14
C ASP A 92 -18.67 -5.83 23.60
N ALA A 93 -17.59 -6.15 24.29
CA ALA A 93 -17.30 -7.48 24.83
C ALA A 93 -16.71 -7.35 26.23
N GLU A 94 -16.70 -8.44 26.99
CA GLU A 94 -16.21 -8.43 28.38
C GLU A 94 -14.74 -8.00 28.50
N ASP A 95 -13.93 -8.27 27.47
CA ASP A 95 -12.51 -7.92 27.37
C ASP A 95 -12.25 -6.59 26.63
N GLY A 96 -13.30 -5.88 26.24
CA GLY A 96 -13.23 -4.55 25.63
C GLY A 96 -13.93 -4.44 24.28
N LEU A 97 -13.52 -3.46 23.47
CA LEU A 97 -14.17 -3.14 22.22
C LEU A 97 -13.62 -3.98 21.06
N HIS A 98 -14.47 -4.77 20.43
CA HIS A 98 -14.14 -5.57 19.24
C HIS A 98 -14.56 -4.83 17.97
N LEU A 99 -13.61 -4.67 17.05
CA LEU A 99 -13.80 -3.91 15.81
C LEU A 99 -13.52 -4.77 14.59
N GLY A 100 -14.49 -4.80 13.67
CA GLY A 100 -14.32 -5.42 12.37
C GLY A 100 -13.39 -4.62 11.46
N ALA A 101 -12.58 -5.31 10.66
CA ALA A 101 -11.60 -4.70 9.77
C ALA A 101 -12.21 -3.80 8.67
N LEU A 102 -13.50 -3.97 8.35
CA LEU A 102 -14.23 -3.19 7.35
C LEU A 102 -14.99 -1.99 7.92
N VAL A 103 -14.97 -1.76 9.23
CA VAL A 103 -15.51 -0.52 9.81
C VAL A 103 -14.78 0.66 9.18
N THR A 104 -15.54 1.62 8.64
CA THR A 104 -14.94 2.80 8.01
C THR A 104 -14.40 3.76 9.06
N LEU A 105 -13.37 4.53 8.73
CA LEU A 105 -12.83 5.55 9.65
C LEU A 105 -13.88 6.62 9.97
N ALA A 106 -14.77 6.93 9.03
CA ALA A 106 -15.88 7.85 9.24
C ALA A 106 -16.91 7.32 10.25
N GLU A 107 -17.26 6.04 10.15
CA GLU A 107 -18.16 5.36 11.10
C GLU A 107 -17.51 5.30 12.48
N LEU A 108 -16.25 4.85 12.57
CA LEU A 108 -15.52 4.73 13.83
C LEU A 108 -15.40 6.08 14.56
N ALA A 109 -15.12 7.17 13.83
CA ALA A 109 -15.01 8.51 14.40
C ALA A 109 -16.33 9.05 14.96
N ARG A 110 -17.48 8.56 14.47
CA ARG A 110 -18.81 9.02 14.84
C ARG A 110 -19.54 8.05 15.77
N HIS A 111 -19.02 6.84 15.96
CA HIS A 111 -19.69 5.79 16.73
C HIS A 111 -19.89 6.22 18.19
N PRO A 112 -21.13 6.23 18.73
CA PRO A 112 -21.42 6.78 20.05
C PRO A 112 -20.59 6.15 21.18
N VAL A 113 -20.51 4.81 21.20
CA VAL A 113 -19.72 4.06 22.20
C VAL A 113 -18.23 4.40 22.11
N VAL A 114 -17.68 4.49 20.90
CA VAL A 114 -16.25 4.79 20.69
C VAL A 114 -15.95 6.21 21.11
N ARG A 115 -16.85 7.16 20.86
CA ARG A 115 -16.68 8.55 21.29
C ARG A 115 -16.74 8.71 22.81
N ARG A 116 -17.59 7.94 23.48
CA ARG A 116 -17.77 7.99 24.93
C ARG A 116 -16.62 7.31 25.67
N ASP A 117 -16.31 6.07 25.28
CA ASP A 117 -15.43 5.20 26.06
C ASP A 117 -14.00 5.15 25.50
N PHE A 118 -13.81 5.45 24.20
CA PHE A 118 -12.52 5.43 23.51
C PHE A 118 -12.25 6.73 22.72
N PRO A 119 -12.34 7.93 23.35
CA PRO A 119 -12.33 9.21 22.65
C PRO A 119 -11.05 9.46 21.83
N SER A 120 -9.90 8.94 22.28
CA SER A 120 -8.63 9.01 21.54
C SER A 120 -8.69 8.26 20.20
N LEU A 121 -9.34 7.10 20.17
CA LEU A 121 -9.53 6.33 18.93
C LEU A 121 -10.47 7.05 17.96
N ALA A 122 -11.60 7.55 18.47
CA ALA A 122 -12.54 8.33 17.65
C ALA A 122 -11.87 9.59 17.07
N ARG A 123 -11.07 10.30 17.88
CA ARG A 123 -10.32 11.48 17.44
C ARG A 123 -9.27 11.12 16.39
N ALA A 124 -8.48 10.07 16.60
CA ALA A 124 -7.48 9.63 15.64
C ALA A 124 -8.12 9.28 14.29
N ALA A 125 -9.21 8.50 14.29
CA ALA A 125 -9.95 8.16 13.09
C ALA A 125 -10.49 9.40 12.35
N GLY A 126 -10.95 10.41 13.09
CA GLY A 126 -11.42 11.68 12.54
C GLY A 126 -10.35 12.56 11.89
N LEU A 127 -9.08 12.40 12.28
CA LEU A 127 -7.94 13.17 11.76
C LEU A 127 -7.29 12.57 10.51
N VAL A 128 -7.61 11.33 10.15
CA VAL A 128 -7.04 10.67 8.98
C VAL A 128 -7.60 11.29 7.69
N ALA A 129 -6.72 11.85 6.85
CA ALA A 129 -7.02 12.30 5.49
C ALA A 129 -8.25 13.24 5.37
N GLY A 130 -8.94 13.22 4.22
CA GLY A 130 -10.18 13.98 3.97
C GLY A 130 -11.45 13.16 4.19
N PRO A 131 -12.64 13.79 4.33
CA PRO A 131 -13.92 13.10 4.59
C PRO A 131 -14.25 11.98 3.58
N GLN A 132 -14.03 12.22 2.29
CA GLN A 132 -14.29 11.25 1.22
C GLN A 132 -13.41 10.00 1.38
N LEU A 133 -12.15 10.19 1.77
CA LEU A 133 -11.23 9.09 2.03
C LEU A 133 -11.59 8.35 3.31
N ARG A 134 -12.13 9.02 4.34
CA ARG A 134 -12.61 8.34 5.56
C ARG A 134 -13.90 7.54 5.34
N ASN A 135 -14.74 7.97 4.40
CA ASN A 135 -15.97 7.23 4.05
C ASN A 135 -15.66 5.92 3.33
N MET A 136 -14.53 5.84 2.60
CA MET A 136 -14.10 4.62 1.90
C MET A 136 -13.08 3.82 2.72
N GLY A 137 -12.16 4.50 3.39
CA GLY A 137 -11.06 3.90 4.13
C GLY A 137 -11.55 3.11 5.34
N THR A 138 -11.14 1.85 5.41
CA THR A 138 -11.48 0.94 6.51
C THR A 138 -10.41 0.94 7.59
N LEU A 139 -10.78 0.49 8.79
CA LEU A 139 -9.86 0.33 9.92
C LEU A 139 -8.71 -0.61 9.57
N GLY A 140 -9.00 -1.80 9.02
CA GLY A 140 -7.96 -2.76 8.64
C GLY A 140 -7.05 -2.22 7.53
N GLY A 141 -7.62 -1.51 6.55
CA GLY A 141 -6.82 -0.85 5.51
C GLY A 141 -5.93 0.26 6.06
N ASN A 142 -6.38 0.98 7.10
CA ASN A 142 -5.60 2.02 7.76
C ASN A 142 -4.42 1.46 8.57
N LEU A 143 -4.62 0.33 9.25
CA LEU A 143 -3.56 -0.36 10.00
C LEU A 143 -2.51 -0.96 9.06
N CYS A 144 -2.93 -1.46 7.90
CA CYS A 144 -2.06 -2.11 6.91
C CYS A 144 -1.57 -1.16 5.79
N LEU A 145 -1.56 0.16 6.03
CA LEU A 145 -1.06 1.12 5.05
C LEU A 145 0.40 0.88 4.69
N ASP A 146 0.74 1.11 3.43
CA ASP A 146 2.15 1.11 3.03
C ASP A 146 2.87 2.38 3.51
N THR A 147 4.17 2.25 3.74
CA THR A 147 5.02 3.34 4.21
C THR A 147 5.10 4.45 3.17
N ARG A 148 5.16 5.71 3.63
CA ARG A 148 5.29 6.88 2.77
C ARG A 148 6.73 7.39 2.69
N CYS A 149 7.23 7.60 1.48
CA CYS A 149 8.53 8.20 1.19
C CYS A 149 8.49 8.91 -0.17
N THR A 150 9.03 10.12 -0.24
CA THR A 150 9.04 10.95 -1.46
C THR A 150 9.72 10.28 -2.66
N TYR A 151 10.65 9.35 -2.42
CA TYR A 151 11.31 8.57 -3.47
C TYR A 151 10.56 7.30 -3.87
N TYR A 152 9.67 6.81 -2.99
CA TYR A 152 8.94 5.57 -3.17
C TYR A 152 7.57 5.82 -3.78
N ASN A 153 6.79 6.76 -3.27
CA ASN A 153 5.43 7.03 -3.74
C ASN A 153 5.41 7.91 -4.99
N GLN A 154 6.13 7.48 -6.02
CA GLN A 154 6.26 8.17 -7.31
C GLN A 154 5.92 7.23 -8.46
N THR A 155 5.64 7.80 -9.62
CA THR A 155 5.34 7.05 -10.84
C THR A 155 6.48 6.10 -11.21
N TYR A 156 6.15 5.04 -11.93
CA TYR A 156 7.15 4.10 -12.43
C TYR A 156 8.26 4.80 -13.23
N PHE A 157 7.87 5.69 -14.16
CA PHE A 157 8.78 6.53 -14.92
C PHE A 157 9.81 7.24 -14.02
N TRP A 158 9.32 7.98 -13.03
CA TRP A 158 10.16 8.76 -12.13
C TRP A 158 11.12 7.88 -11.32
N ARG A 159 10.63 6.76 -10.77
CA ARG A 159 11.46 5.82 -10.01
C ARG A 159 12.52 5.16 -10.89
N SER A 160 12.16 4.78 -12.11
CA SER A 160 13.07 4.15 -13.06
C SER A 160 14.19 5.10 -13.49
N ALA A 161 13.90 6.40 -13.64
CA ALA A 161 14.89 7.42 -13.95
C ALA A 161 15.95 7.59 -12.83
N LEU A 162 15.56 7.37 -11.58
CA LEU A 162 16.47 7.36 -10.44
C LEU A 162 17.15 6.01 -10.18
N GLY A 163 16.78 4.95 -10.91
CA GLY A 163 17.29 3.59 -10.65
C GLY A 163 16.68 2.90 -9.43
N TYR A 164 15.48 3.32 -9.01
CA TYR A 164 14.65 2.73 -7.96
C TYR A 164 15.26 2.69 -6.56
N CYS A 165 14.46 2.44 -5.52
CA CYS A 165 14.91 2.46 -4.12
C CYS A 165 14.99 1.05 -3.52
N LEU A 166 15.67 0.91 -2.37
CA LEU A 166 15.80 -0.38 -1.66
C LEU A 166 14.46 -1.09 -1.40
N LYS A 167 13.37 -0.34 -1.16
CA LYS A 167 12.04 -0.92 -0.92
C LYS A 167 11.40 -1.54 -2.16
N LYS A 168 11.73 -1.06 -3.36
CA LYS A 168 11.09 -1.49 -4.61
C LYS A 168 12.06 -1.39 -5.76
N ASP A 169 12.43 -2.54 -6.32
CA ASP A 169 13.25 -2.76 -7.53
C ASP A 169 14.70 -2.25 -7.50
N GLY A 170 15.12 -1.52 -6.46
CA GLY A 170 16.46 -0.93 -6.36
C GLY A 170 17.35 -1.59 -5.31
N ALA A 171 18.67 -1.42 -5.45
CA ALA A 171 19.66 -1.96 -4.52
C ALA A 171 20.20 -0.93 -3.50
N ALA A 172 19.75 0.33 -3.56
CA ALA A 172 20.25 1.40 -2.69
C ALA A 172 19.11 2.23 -2.10
N ALA A 173 19.27 2.65 -0.85
CA ALA A 173 18.38 3.63 -0.22
C ALA A 173 18.75 5.07 -0.67
N TRP A 174 17.74 5.87 -1.02
CA TRP A 174 17.92 7.27 -1.46
C TRP A 174 17.71 8.30 -0.36
N ARG A 175 17.29 7.88 0.83
CA ARG A 175 17.19 8.78 1.98
C ARG A 175 18.60 9.23 2.38
N ARG A 176 18.69 10.26 3.23
CA ARG A 176 19.93 10.76 3.89
C ARG A 176 20.65 9.72 4.77
N THR A 177 20.29 8.44 4.63
CA THR A 177 21.01 7.30 5.15
C THR A 177 22.20 6.99 4.24
N PRO A 178 23.33 6.51 4.80
CA PRO A 178 24.45 6.05 3.99
C PRO A 178 23.97 5.07 2.91
N ARG A 179 24.59 5.09 1.71
CA ARG A 179 24.30 4.10 0.64
C ARG A 179 24.51 2.64 1.08
N THR A 180 25.12 2.43 2.24
CA THR A 180 25.34 1.13 2.90
C THR A 180 24.16 0.68 3.78
N SER A 181 23.07 1.45 3.89
CA SER A 181 21.92 1.03 4.71
C SER A 181 21.32 -0.27 4.15
N ARG A 182 21.09 -1.22 5.07
CA ARG A 182 20.48 -2.53 4.75
C ARG A 182 18.97 -2.55 4.97
N ARG A 183 18.39 -1.40 5.31
CA ARG A 183 16.95 -1.22 5.58
C ARG A 183 16.47 0.03 4.84
N CYS A 184 15.24 -0.02 4.38
CA CYS A 184 14.55 1.15 3.82
C CYS A 184 14.06 2.08 4.94
#